data_AF-A0AB34DD49-F1
#
_entry.id   AF-A0AB34DD49-F1
#
_cell.length_a   1.000
_cell.length_b   1.000
_cell.length_c   1.000
_cell.angle_alpha   90.00
_cell.angle_beta   90.00
_cell.angle_gamma   90.00
#
_symmetry.space_group_name_H-M   'P 1'
#
loop_
_entity.id
_entity.type
_entity.pdbx_description
1 polymer ?
#
loop_
_entity_poly.entity_id
_entity_poly.type
_entity_poly.pdbx_seq_one_letter_code
_entity_poly.pdbx_strand_id
1 'polypeptide(L)' 'GGNGFSATVALEEGGEGYVVNDYVPHVVGGVKYAGGWGAIAAVVAYDSVIEEWAAKVRGDVNLTDQFSVWVQ' A
#
# COMPACT_ATOMS: atom_id res chain seq x y z
N GLY A 1 -14.08 -10.15 10.75
CA GLY A 1 -12.73 -10.60 10.39
C GLY A 1 -11.95 -9.38 9.91
N GLY A 2 -10.69 -9.18 10.26
CA GLY A 2 -9.79 -9.98 11.07
C GLY A 2 -8.48 -9.21 11.21
N ASN A 3 -7.88 -9.23 12.40
CA ASN A 3 -6.50 -8.84 12.55
C ASN A 3 -5.67 -9.73 11.62
N GLY A 4 -4.73 -9.16 10.87
CA GLY A 4 -3.98 -9.94 9.90
C GLY A 4 -3.07 -9.14 8.98
N PHE A 5 -2.20 -9.90 8.33
CA PHE A 5 -1.31 -9.42 7.28
C PHE A 5 -1.95 -9.64 5.90
N SER A 6 -1.77 -8.67 5.01
CA SER A 6 -2.19 -8.73 3.62
C SER A 6 -1.09 -8.18 2.73
N ALA A 7 -0.88 -8.80 1.57
CA ALA A 7 0.07 -8.35 0.57
C ALA A 7 -0.59 -8.35 -0.81
N THR A 8 -0.19 -7.40 -1.64
CA THR A 8 -0.66 -7.22 -3.01
C THR A 8 0.55 -7.04 -3.92
N VAL A 9 0.55 -7.72 -5.07
CA VAL A 9 1.50 -7.49 -6.15
C VAL A 9 0.73 -7.30 -7.45
N ALA A 10 1.14 -6.32 -8.25
CA ALA A 10 0.55 -6.03 -9.55
C ALA A 10 1.67 -5.79 -10.58
N LEU A 11 1.41 -6.24 -11.80
CA LEU A 11 2.26 -6.04 -12.98
C LEU A 11 1.42 -5.28 -14.00
N GLU A 12 1.91 -4.14 -14.49
CA GLU A 12 1.21 -3.31 -15.48
C GLU A 12 2.02 -3.22 -16.79
N GLU A 13 1.31 -3.43 -17.92
CA GLU A 13 1.81 -3.22 -19.28
C GLU A 13 1.34 -1.83 -19.75
N GLY A 14 2.27 -0.94 -20.10
CA GLY A 14 1.95 0.42 -20.52
C GLY A 14 1.15 0.47 -21.83
N GLY A 15 0.23 1.43 -21.98
CA GLY A 15 -0.68 1.55 -23.13
C GLY A 15 -0.40 2.69 -24.11
N GLU A 16 -0.81 2.50 -25.37
CA GLU A 16 -0.92 3.48 -26.49
C GLU A 16 0.38 4.21 -26.93
N GLY A 17 1.21 3.52 -27.73
CA GLY A 17 2.35 4.10 -28.47
C GLY A 17 3.72 3.91 -27.80
N TYR A 18 3.74 3.53 -26.53
CA TYR A 18 4.92 3.08 -25.78
C TYR A 18 5.01 1.56 -25.80
N VAL A 19 5.11 0.99 -27.00
CA VAL A 19 5.30 -0.45 -27.15
C VAL A 19 6.67 -0.78 -26.55
N VAL A 20 6.64 -1.53 -25.45
CA VAL A 20 7.77 -2.09 -24.73
C VAL A 20 8.81 -2.61 -25.73
N ASN A 21 9.92 -1.89 -25.90
CA ASN A 21 11.08 -2.41 -26.63
C ASN A 21 12.01 -3.19 -25.68
N ASP A 22 11.87 -2.99 -24.36
CA ASP A 22 12.71 -3.62 -23.34
C ASP A 22 11.86 -4.08 -22.12
N TYR A 23 11.44 -5.35 -22.21
CA TYR A 23 11.39 -6.41 -21.19
C TYR A 23 11.33 -6.13 -19.66
N VAL A 24 10.74 -5.04 -19.16
CA VAL A 24 10.42 -4.94 -17.72
C VAL A 24 9.02 -4.33 -17.53
N PRO A 25 8.02 -5.08 -17.04
CA PRO A 25 6.72 -4.53 -16.68
C PRO A 25 6.83 -3.60 -15.46
N HIS A 26 5.94 -2.62 -15.33
CA HIS A 26 5.88 -1.80 -14.11
C HIS A 26 5.44 -2.70 -12.97
N VAL A 27 6.18 -2.71 -11.86
CA VAL A 27 5.91 -3.59 -10.72
C VAL A 27 5.45 -2.75 -9.54
N VAL A 28 4.24 -3.04 -9.05
CA VAL A 28 3.70 -2.43 -7.84
C VAL A 28 3.54 -3.49 -6.76
N GLY A 29 4.15 -3.26 -5.61
CA GLY A 29 4.08 -4.13 -4.44
C GLY A 29 3.54 -3.38 -3.22
N GLY A 30 2.61 -4.00 -2.49
CA GLY A 30 2.02 -3.42 -1.30
C GLY A 30 1.92 -4.43 -0.17
N VAL A 31 2.16 -3.96 1.04
CA VAL A 31 1.94 -4.73 2.28
C VAL A 31 1.08 -3.93 3.23
N LYS A 32 0.20 -4.61 3.96
CA LYS A 32 -0.64 -4.01 4.98
C LYS A 32 -0.79 -4.95 6.15
N TYR A 33 -0.72 -4.37 7.34
CA TYR A 33 -1.02 -5.01 8.60
C TYR A 33 -2.18 -4.28 9.27
N ALA A 34 -3.21 -5.02 9.67
CA ALA A 34 -4.33 -4.51 10.44
C ALA A 34 -4.42 -5.25 11.78
N GLY A 35 -4.55 -4.51 12.87
CA GLY A 35 -4.73 -5.01 14.22
C GLY A 35 -5.89 -4.30 14.93
N GLY A 36 -6.20 -4.75 16.15
CA GLY A 36 -7.30 -4.19 16.94
C GLY A 36 -7.13 -2.69 17.26
N TRP A 37 -5.90 -2.19 17.20
CA TRP A 37 -5.54 -0.79 17.46
C TRP A 37 -5.59 0.11 16.22
N GLY A 38 -5.67 -0.44 15.00
CA GLY A 38 -5.45 0.32 13.77
C GLY A 38 -4.82 -0.51 12.66
N ALA A 39 -4.37 0.15 11.60
CA ALA A 39 -3.69 -0.48 10.48
C ALA A 39 -2.51 0.36 10.00
N ILE A 40 -1.51 -0.30 9.43
CA ILE A 40 -0.43 0.34 8.71
C ILE A 40 -0.27 -0.34 7.34
N ALA A 41 -0.03 0.45 6.31
CA ALA A 41 0.15 0.00 4.95
C ALA A 41 1.34 0.72 4.30
N ALA A 42 2.08 0.00 3.47
CA ALA A 42 3.14 0.54 2.64
C ALA A 42 2.99 0.00 1.21
N VAL A 43 3.21 0.86 0.24
CA VAL A 43 3.19 0.54 -1.19
C VAL A 43 4.45 1.10 -1.82
N VAL A 44 5.11 0.30 -2.65
CA VAL A 44 6.23 0.69 -3.49
C VAL A 44 5.89 0.34 -4.93
N ALA A 45 6.20 1.25 -5.84
CA ALA A 45 6.08 1.06 -7.27
C ALA A 45 7.45 1.32 -7.90
N TYR A 46 7.83 0.44 -8.81
CA TYR A 46 9.00 0.59 -9.65
C TYR A 46 8.54 0.78 -11.09
N ASP A 47 8.89 1.94 -11.66
CA ASP A 47 8.62 2.28 -13.05
C ASP A 47 9.84 1.96 -13.90
N SER A 48 9.64 1.06 -14.86
CA SER A 48 10.68 0.56 -15.75
C SER A 48 10.92 1.44 -16.98
N VAL A 49 10.08 2.44 -17.24
CA VAL A 49 10.22 3.37 -18.38
C VAL A 49 11.09 4.58 -18.01
N ILE A 50 11.04 5.03 -16.75
CA ILE A 50 11.85 6.15 -16.25
C ILE A 50 12.87 5.75 -15.16
N GLU A 51 13.02 4.46 -14.87
CA GLU A 51 13.91 3.89 -13.84
C GLU A 51 13.69 4.47 -12.43
N GLU A 52 12.48 4.95 -12.13
CA GLU A 52 12.16 5.69 -10.92
C GLU A 52 11.41 4.83 -9.89
N TRP A 53 11.66 5.13 -8.61
CA TRP A 53 11.06 4.45 -7.47
C TRP A 53 10.09 5.39 -6.77
N ALA A 54 8.83 4.98 -6.64
CA ALA A 54 7.82 5.71 -5.88
C ALA A 54 7.38 4.88 -4.65
N ALA A 55 7.35 5.51 -3.48
CA ALA A 55 6.95 4.84 -2.23
C ALA A 55 5.91 5.66 -1.47
N LYS A 56 4.95 4.97 -0.84
CA LYS A 56 3.90 5.57 -0.03
C LYS A 56 3.64 4.73 1.22
N VAL A 57 3.55 5.40 2.36
CA VAL A 57 3.17 4.78 3.64
C VAL A 57 1.91 5.46 4.17
N ARG A 58 1.00 4.66 4.73
CA ARG A 58 -0.23 5.12 5.38
C ARG A 58 -0.41 4.41 6.71
N GLY A 59 -0.69 5.16 7.77
CA GLY A 59 -1.10 4.63 9.07
C GLY A 59 -2.50 5.12 9.42
N ASP A 60 -3.34 4.24 9.94
CA ASP A 60 -4.69 4.51 10.43
C ASP A 60 -4.77 3.99 11.88
N VAL A 61 -5.17 4.83 12.84
CA VAL A 61 -5.22 4.46 14.27
C VAL A 61 -6.65 4.59 14.78
N ASN A 62 -7.14 3.56 15.48
CA ASN A 62 -8.45 3.60 16.13
C ASN A 62 -8.27 4.06 17.58
N LEU A 63 -8.77 5.25 17.92
CA LEU A 63 -8.65 5.87 19.24
C LEU A 63 -9.77 5.43 20.23
N THR A 64 -10.55 4.41 19.89
CA THR A 64 -11.91 4.22 20.41
C THR A 64 -12.04 3.65 21.83
N ASP A 65 -10.94 3.44 22.57
CA ASP A 65 -10.99 2.98 23.98
C ASP A 65 -10.44 3.99 25.00
N GLN A 66 -9.84 5.11 24.56
CA GLN A 66 -9.08 5.98 25.48
C GLN A 66 -9.88 7.17 26.06
N PHE A 67 -11.10 7.42 25.59
CA PHE A 67 -11.93 8.50 26.11
C PHE A 67 -13.12 7.93 26.88
N SER A 68 -12.97 7.83 28.19
CA SER A 68 -14.09 7.61 29.11
C SER A 68 -14.33 8.90 29.87
N VAL A 69 -15.47 9.55 29.60
CA VAL A 69 -15.96 10.71 30.35
C VAL A 69 -17.12 10.22 31.20
N TRP A 70 -17.00 10.35 32.51
CA TRP A 70 -18.11 10.18 33.44
C TRP A 70 -18.33 11.46 34.24
N VAL A 71 -19.59 11.81 34.42
CA VAL A 71 -20.07 12.90 35.28
C VAL A 71 -20.83 12.27 36.44
N GLN A 72 -20.59 12.76 37.67
CA GLN A 72 -21.33 12.44 38.88
C GLN A 72 -22.17 13.65 39.30
#